data_AF-A0A8S0S2Z8-F1
#
_entry.id   AF-A0A8S0S2Z8-F1
#
_cell.length_a   1.000
_cell.length_b   1.000
_cell.length_c   1.000
_cell.angle_alpha   90.00
_cell.angle_beta   90.00
_cell.angle_gamma   90.00
#
_symmetry.space_group_name_H-M   'P 1'
#
loop_
_entity.id
_entity.type
_entity.pdbx_description
1 polymer ?
#
loop_
_entity_poly.entity_id
_entity_poly.type
_entity_poly.pdbx_seq_one_letter_code
_entity_poly.pdbx_strand_id
1 'polypeptide(L)'
;MDISLTNSFTGPKDLLRIVIEHISRVSSRHRDIIDTLIRFHELQRLGFSRDTELIKDSFQDSVSLGQELKVFFTVPKQQILSNLTPTLNPNEEVAAFINFLLLMVEVIIHFEEDSIARVKALFQNLRTELGFLISFLGDTAMHLQPTKTILIDVEDVVNEVGSFLHSFLLTVVVFILISKVKVIYTRMPDLEVRSLFHSDFIHFLEDIPLLTTKLIATIDIKALLNETGSLLDFFIFTKNDQVTETGMLDLPLSDLLAKFETLKTKIKEHCITVSKMPSDTIPKTGVVSLFIVDSVIDDLMDLINNKSDSIVVVNDQIVTLHEELMLLGSSITDIALQHEAEHEELVIRSRDIAYEVEYVINSLPHVWYLSLRLPQLIDKIQLIMMAVKGMKNNIDVARMSIVSKHPHDHVDPQSEDLPFWKTLLWDLTM
;
A
#
# COMPACT_ATOMS: atom_id res chain seq x y z
N MET A 1 0.77 11.46 -8.70
CA MET A 1 1.97 12.00 -9.38
C MET A 1 2.08 11.23 -10.68
N ASP A 2 1.85 11.87 -11.83
CA ASP A 2 1.95 11.19 -13.12
C ASP A 2 3.44 11.04 -13.48
N ILE A 3 3.95 9.81 -13.38
CA ILE A 3 5.35 9.44 -13.69
C ILE A 3 5.57 9.35 -15.22
N SER A 4 4.53 9.60 -16.01
CA SER A 4 4.55 9.56 -17.47
C SER A 4 5.40 10.65 -18.14
N LEU A 5 5.97 11.59 -17.37
CA LEU A 5 6.83 12.65 -17.88
C LEU A 5 8.14 12.74 -17.09
N THR A 6 9.13 11.93 -17.45
CA THR A 6 10.51 12.39 -17.70
C THR A 6 11.39 11.22 -18.16
N ASN A 7 12.17 11.47 -19.21
CA ASN A 7 13.36 10.76 -19.69
C ASN A 7 13.86 9.62 -18.78
N SER A 8 13.98 8.42 -19.37
CA SER A 8 14.56 7.20 -18.80
C SER A 8 15.55 7.47 -17.66
N PHE A 9 15.13 7.21 -16.43
CA PHE A 9 16.06 7.04 -15.31
C PHE A 9 16.90 5.82 -15.64
N THR A 10 18.23 5.96 -15.70
CA THR A 10 19.12 4.86 -16.11
C THR A 10 20.04 4.41 -15.00
N GLY A 11 20.06 5.08 -13.83
CA GLY A 11 20.93 4.59 -12.78
C GLY A 11 20.85 5.26 -11.41
N PRO A 12 21.81 4.92 -10.54
CA PRO A 12 21.76 5.26 -9.12
C PRO A 12 21.77 6.77 -8.79
N LYS A 13 22.20 7.62 -9.74
CA LYS A 13 22.17 9.08 -9.58
C LYS A 13 20.74 9.64 -9.61
N ASP A 14 19.87 9.01 -10.39
CA ASP A 14 18.48 9.43 -10.52
C ASP A 14 17.70 9.18 -9.23
N LEU A 15 18.01 8.08 -8.53
CA LEU A 15 17.46 7.79 -7.20
C LEU A 15 17.76 8.92 -6.21
N LEU A 16 19.00 9.43 -6.18
CA LEU A 16 19.37 10.55 -5.31
C LEU A 16 18.60 11.82 -5.66
N ARG A 17 18.45 12.12 -6.95
CA ARG A 17 17.68 13.29 -7.41
C ARG A 17 16.23 13.24 -6.95
N ILE A 18 15.58 12.07 -7.04
CA ILE A 18 14.18 11.91 -6.63
C ILE A 18 14.02 12.02 -5.13
N VAL A 19 14.94 11.45 -4.36
CA VAL A 19 14.97 11.61 -2.90
C VAL A 19 15.12 13.10 -2.54
N ILE A 20 16.04 13.84 -3.18
CA ILE A 20 16.20 15.29 -2.98
C ILE A 20 14.90 16.02 -3.29
N GLU A 21 14.31 15.77 -4.46
CA GLU A 21 13.10 16.45 -4.92
C GLU A 21 11.91 16.17 -4.00
N HIS A 22 11.76 14.93 -3.56
CA HIS A 22 10.67 14.54 -2.66
C HIS A 22 10.83 15.18 -1.28
N ILE A 23 12.01 15.07 -0.65
CA ILE A 23 12.27 15.69 0.66
C ILE A 23 12.03 17.20 0.58
N SER A 24 12.48 17.85 -0.51
CA SER A 24 12.28 19.28 -0.74
C SER A 24 10.81 19.70 -0.81
N ARG A 25 9.94 18.84 -1.34
CA ARG A 25 8.50 19.11 -1.44
C ARG A 25 7.77 18.86 -0.13
N VAL A 26 8.12 17.78 0.57
CA VAL A 26 7.37 17.33 1.76
C VAL A 26 7.77 18.09 3.02
N SER A 27 9.02 18.56 3.12
CA SER A 27 9.46 19.24 4.33
C SER A 27 10.49 20.34 4.07
N SER A 28 10.07 21.58 4.27
CA SER A 28 10.97 22.72 4.39
C SER A 28 11.80 22.70 5.67
N ARG A 29 11.43 21.87 6.66
CA ARG A 29 12.15 21.69 7.93
C ARG A 29 13.40 20.83 7.79
N HIS A 30 13.51 20.03 6.73
CA HIS A 30 14.66 19.19 6.44
C HIS A 30 15.66 19.90 5.49
N ARG A 31 15.75 21.23 5.57
CA ARG A 31 16.63 22.02 4.69
C ARG A 31 18.08 21.54 4.75
N ASP A 32 18.58 21.23 5.94
CA ASP A 32 19.97 20.78 6.12
C ASP A 32 20.24 19.43 5.43
N ILE A 33 19.27 18.50 5.47
CA ILE A 33 19.31 17.22 4.73
C ILE A 33 19.34 17.47 3.22
N ILE A 34 18.46 18.35 2.74
CA ILE A 34 18.36 18.71 1.32
C ILE A 34 19.65 19.35 0.85
N ASP A 35 20.18 20.34 1.58
CA ASP A 35 21.42 21.03 1.25
C ASP A 35 22.60 20.05 1.22
N THR A 36 22.62 19.08 2.13
CA THR A 36 23.65 18.03 2.16
C THR A 36 23.53 17.06 0.98
N LEU A 37 22.33 16.62 0.63
CA LEU A 37 22.11 15.80 -0.56
C LEU A 37 22.40 16.56 -1.87
N ILE A 38 22.07 17.85 -1.94
CA ILE A 38 22.40 18.71 -3.08
C ILE A 38 23.92 18.87 -3.19
N ARG A 39 24.62 19.16 -2.09
CA ARG A 39 26.09 19.19 -2.06
C ARG A 39 26.67 17.87 -2.55
N PHE A 40 26.12 16.74 -2.08
CA PHE A 40 26.51 15.41 -2.54
C PHE A 40 26.29 15.22 -4.05
N HIS A 41 25.12 15.63 -4.56
CA HIS A 41 24.82 15.57 -5.98
C HIS A 41 25.76 16.46 -6.82
N GLU A 42 26.08 17.67 -6.35
CA GLU A 42 27.00 18.58 -7.03
C GLU A 42 28.46 18.08 -6.98
N LEU A 43 28.88 17.40 -5.90
CA LEU A 43 30.17 16.70 -5.83
C LEU A 43 30.29 15.62 -6.90
N GLN A 44 29.17 15.02 -7.33
CA GLN A 44 29.21 14.08 -8.46
C GLN A 44 29.45 14.78 -9.81
N ARG A 45 29.02 16.03 -9.95
CA ARG A 45 29.16 16.85 -11.17
C ARG A 45 30.52 17.51 -11.28
N LEU A 46 31.02 18.05 -10.18
CA LEU A 46 32.33 18.65 -10.13
C LEU A 46 33.40 17.55 -10.31
N GLY A 47 34.27 17.70 -11.30
CA GLY A 47 35.48 16.90 -11.36
C GLY A 47 36.26 17.17 -10.07
N PHE A 48 36.64 16.11 -9.35
CA PHE A 48 37.32 16.29 -8.06
C PHE A 48 38.48 17.26 -8.20
N SER A 49 38.41 18.32 -7.39
CA SER A 49 39.57 19.16 -7.09
C SER A 49 40.67 18.27 -6.50
N ARG A 50 41.94 18.65 -6.66
CA ARG A 50 43.06 17.97 -5.97
C ARG A 50 43.04 18.15 -4.45
N ASP A 51 42.03 18.85 -3.96
CA ASP A 51 41.86 19.20 -2.57
C ASP A 51 41.34 18.01 -1.78
N THR A 52 42.23 17.39 -1.03
CA THR A 52 41.94 16.25 -0.15
C THR A 52 41.06 16.63 1.04
N GLU A 53 41.06 17.90 1.48
CA GLU A 53 40.21 18.36 2.58
C GLU A 53 38.74 18.35 2.16
N LEU A 54 38.43 18.82 0.95
CA LEU A 54 37.05 18.76 0.41
C LEU A 54 36.50 17.32 0.37
N ILE A 55 37.36 16.34 0.07
CA ILE A 55 36.93 14.94 0.03
C ILE A 55 36.62 14.45 1.45
N LYS A 56 37.49 14.76 2.41
CA LYS A 56 37.30 14.41 3.81
C LYS A 56 35.99 15.00 4.36
N ASP A 57 35.77 16.29 4.13
CA ASP A 57 34.55 16.99 4.54
C ASP A 57 33.31 16.32 3.91
N SER A 58 33.40 15.92 2.64
CA SER A 58 32.32 15.21 1.95
C SER A 58 31.97 13.85 2.58
N PHE A 59 32.98 13.11 3.06
CA PHE A 59 32.74 11.85 3.78
C PHE A 59 32.09 12.09 5.13
N GLN A 60 32.57 13.08 5.88
CA GLN A 60 32.01 13.43 7.18
C GLN A 60 30.57 13.93 7.07
N ASP A 61 30.28 14.73 6.04
CA ASP A 61 28.92 15.14 5.68
C ASP A 61 28.05 13.94 5.31
N SER A 62 28.59 12.93 4.60
CA SER A 62 27.87 11.71 4.24
C SER A 62 27.52 10.84 5.45
N VAL A 63 28.39 10.77 6.45
CA VAL A 63 28.13 10.07 7.73
C VAL A 63 26.95 10.72 8.45
N SER A 64 27.02 12.05 8.59
CA SER A 64 25.99 12.86 9.27
C SER A 64 24.65 12.75 8.53
N LEU A 65 24.68 12.84 7.20
CA LEU A 65 23.55 12.63 6.33
C LEU A 65 22.93 11.24 6.51
N GLY A 66 23.75 10.18 6.63
CA GLY A 66 23.27 8.82 6.84
C GLY A 66 22.39 8.69 8.09
N GLN A 67 22.77 9.35 9.19
CA GLN A 67 21.99 9.36 10.43
C GLN A 67 20.72 10.20 10.31
N GLU A 68 20.78 11.36 9.66
CA GLU A 68 19.60 12.21 9.45
C GLU A 68 18.57 11.54 8.53
N LEU A 69 19.04 10.91 7.45
CA LEU A 69 18.18 10.12 6.56
C LEU A 69 17.55 8.94 7.29
N LYS A 70 18.27 8.29 8.21
CA LYS A 70 17.69 7.17 8.98
C LYS A 70 16.43 7.59 9.73
N VAL A 71 16.45 8.79 10.33
CA VAL A 71 15.27 9.37 11.00
C VAL A 71 14.16 9.65 9.99
N PHE A 72 14.49 10.17 8.81
CA PHE A 72 13.51 10.46 7.75
C PHE A 72 12.83 9.19 7.20
N PHE A 73 13.58 8.08 7.11
CA PHE A 73 13.09 6.79 6.62
C PHE A 73 12.37 5.95 7.69
N THR A 74 11.94 6.60 8.77
CA THR A 74 11.09 6.00 9.79
C THR A 74 9.75 6.73 9.78
N VAL A 75 8.64 5.99 9.81
CA VAL A 75 7.30 6.55 10.07
C VAL A 75 7.41 7.41 11.32
N PRO A 76 7.07 8.72 11.25
CA PRO A 76 7.23 9.56 12.42
C PRO A 76 6.27 9.04 13.50
N LYS A 77 6.78 8.87 14.72
CA LYS A 77 6.00 8.28 15.81
C LYS A 77 4.71 9.07 16.01
N GLN A 78 3.57 8.38 16.04
CA GLN A 78 2.23 8.98 16.22
C GLN A 78 2.17 9.98 17.39
N GLN A 79 2.90 9.73 18.49
CA GLN A 79 2.99 10.63 19.66
C GLN A 79 3.64 11.99 19.38
N ILE A 80 4.53 12.08 18.38
CA ILE A 80 5.20 13.31 17.99
C ILE A 80 4.28 14.12 17.06
N LEU A 81 3.58 13.45 16.16
CA LEU A 81 2.68 14.06 15.17
C LEU A 81 1.36 14.53 15.77
N SER A 82 0.77 13.78 16.71
CA SER A 82 -0.43 14.20 17.44
C SER A 82 -0.25 15.53 18.16
N ASN A 83 1.00 15.91 18.47
CA ASN A 83 1.35 17.17 19.11
C ASN A 83 1.63 18.32 18.12
N LEU A 84 1.97 18.01 16.86
CA LEU A 84 2.37 18.99 15.84
C LEU A 84 1.22 19.40 14.93
N THR A 85 0.34 18.47 14.60
CA THR A 85 -0.82 18.68 13.71
C THR A 85 -1.99 17.83 14.22
N PRO A 86 -2.77 18.34 15.20
CA PRO A 86 -3.88 17.60 15.82
C PRO A 86 -4.99 17.17 14.85
N THR A 87 -4.96 17.67 13.62
CA THR A 87 -6.03 17.52 12.63
C THR A 87 -5.76 16.46 11.57
N LEU A 88 -4.53 15.92 11.47
CA LEU A 88 -4.21 14.99 10.39
C LEU A 88 -4.57 13.56 10.80
N ASN A 89 -5.26 12.85 9.89
CA ASN A 89 -5.64 11.45 10.12
C ASN A 89 -4.37 10.58 10.11
N PRO A 90 -4.11 9.75 11.15
CA PRO A 90 -2.95 8.87 11.18
C PRO A 90 -2.80 7.98 9.94
N ASN A 91 -3.91 7.57 9.32
CA ASN A 91 -3.88 6.75 8.11
C ASN A 91 -3.35 7.52 6.90
N GLU A 92 -3.68 8.81 6.79
CA GLU A 92 -3.18 9.68 5.71
C GLU A 92 -1.67 9.90 5.83
N GLU A 93 -1.17 10.05 7.06
CA GLU A 93 0.26 10.21 7.34
C GLU A 93 1.06 8.97 6.92
N VAL A 94 0.61 7.79 7.37
CA VAL A 94 1.25 6.52 7.00
C VAL A 94 1.13 6.29 5.49
N ALA A 95 -0.02 6.55 4.88
CA ALA A 95 -0.21 6.43 3.43
C ALA A 95 0.69 7.39 2.63
N ALA A 96 0.89 8.63 3.10
CA ALA A 96 1.81 9.58 2.48
C ALA A 96 3.27 9.08 2.55
N PHE A 97 3.67 8.49 3.68
CA PHE A 97 4.99 7.88 3.82
C PHE A 97 5.16 6.64 2.92
N ILE A 98 4.15 5.77 2.82
CA ILE A 98 4.18 4.61 1.90
C ILE A 98 4.29 5.09 0.45
N ASN A 99 3.56 6.15 0.06
CA ASN A 99 3.68 6.73 -1.29
C ASN A 99 5.11 7.18 -1.60
N PHE A 100 5.83 7.75 -0.63
CA PHE A 100 7.25 8.08 -0.78
C PHE A 100 8.10 6.82 -1.05
N LEU A 101 7.93 5.77 -0.24
CA LEU A 101 8.66 4.51 -0.42
C LEU A 101 8.34 3.86 -1.78
N LEU A 102 7.09 3.93 -2.22
CA LEU A 102 6.62 3.42 -3.51
C LEU A 102 7.35 4.12 -4.67
N LEU A 103 7.47 5.46 -4.62
CA LEU A 103 8.22 6.22 -5.62
C LEU A 103 9.68 5.77 -5.71
N MET A 104 10.33 5.48 -4.58
CA MET A 104 11.70 4.95 -4.60
C MET A 104 11.78 3.57 -5.24
N VAL A 105 10.87 2.67 -4.88
CA VAL A 105 10.81 1.32 -5.47
C VAL A 105 10.60 1.40 -6.99
N GLU A 106 9.73 2.30 -7.45
CA GLU A 106 9.51 2.49 -8.88
C GLU A 106 10.77 2.93 -9.61
N VAL A 107 11.55 3.83 -9.03
CA VAL A 107 12.84 4.25 -9.62
C VAL A 107 13.83 3.10 -9.67
N ILE A 108 13.92 2.32 -8.59
CA ILE A 108 14.81 1.16 -8.53
C ILE A 108 14.47 0.16 -9.63
N ILE A 109 13.18 -0.14 -9.84
CA ILE A 109 12.71 -1.07 -10.90
C ILE A 109 13.14 -0.64 -12.31
N HIS A 110 13.37 0.66 -12.53
CA HIS A 110 13.80 1.22 -13.80
C HIS A 110 15.31 1.37 -13.96
N PHE A 111 16.13 0.97 -12.97
CA PHE A 111 17.57 0.87 -13.17
C PHE A 111 17.87 -0.02 -14.39
N GLU A 112 18.96 0.30 -15.11
CA GLU A 112 19.41 -0.47 -16.29
C GLU A 112 19.29 -1.98 -16.04
N GLU A 113 18.74 -2.72 -17.01
CA GLU A 113 18.22 -4.07 -16.78
C GLU A 113 19.23 -5.01 -16.12
N ASP A 114 20.50 -4.93 -16.51
CA ASP A 114 21.57 -5.74 -15.91
C ASP A 114 21.78 -5.43 -14.42
N SER A 115 21.53 -4.20 -14.00
CA SER A 115 21.80 -3.68 -12.66
C SER A 115 20.81 -4.06 -11.59
N ILE A 116 19.68 -4.67 -11.91
CA ILE A 116 18.79 -5.20 -10.86
C ILE A 116 18.07 -6.47 -11.32
N ALA A 117 18.40 -7.03 -12.49
CA ALA A 117 17.66 -8.15 -13.09
C ALA A 117 17.31 -9.25 -12.10
N ARG A 118 18.27 -9.64 -11.23
CA ARG A 118 18.10 -10.69 -10.23
C ARG A 118 17.02 -10.37 -9.19
N VAL A 119 16.96 -9.12 -8.72
CA VAL A 119 16.05 -8.67 -7.66
C VAL A 119 14.84 -7.89 -8.19
N LYS A 120 14.75 -7.65 -9.50
CA LYS A 120 13.70 -6.85 -10.13
C LYS A 120 12.32 -7.40 -9.83
N ALA A 121 12.15 -8.72 -9.88
CA ALA A 121 10.89 -9.38 -9.53
C ALA A 121 10.50 -9.15 -8.06
N LEU A 122 11.48 -9.17 -7.14
CA LEU A 122 11.21 -8.92 -5.72
C LEU A 122 10.83 -7.45 -5.47
N PHE A 123 11.46 -6.49 -6.15
CA PHE A 123 11.05 -5.09 -6.08
C PHE A 123 9.67 -4.85 -6.70
N GLN A 124 9.31 -5.56 -7.78
CA GLN A 124 7.95 -5.54 -8.32
C GLN A 124 6.93 -6.06 -7.29
N ASN A 125 7.25 -7.15 -6.60
CA ASN A 125 6.41 -7.64 -5.50
C ASN A 125 6.29 -6.58 -4.39
N LEU A 126 7.40 -5.98 -3.95
CA LEU A 126 7.36 -4.92 -2.93
C LEU A 126 6.52 -3.72 -3.38
N ARG A 127 6.61 -3.30 -4.65
CA ARG A 127 5.76 -2.24 -5.23
C ARG A 127 4.28 -2.59 -5.09
N THR A 128 3.93 -3.82 -5.44
CA THR A 128 2.58 -4.37 -5.33
C THR A 128 2.09 -4.35 -3.87
N GLU A 129 2.91 -4.81 -2.93
CA GLU A 129 2.55 -4.88 -1.52
C GLU A 129 2.38 -3.47 -0.89
N LEU A 130 3.23 -2.52 -1.23
CA LEU A 130 3.09 -1.11 -0.79
C LEU A 130 1.84 -0.46 -1.39
N GLY A 131 1.55 -0.71 -2.66
CA GLY A 131 0.33 -0.23 -3.32
C GLY A 131 -0.93 -0.76 -2.63
N PHE A 132 -0.93 -2.04 -2.23
CA PHE A 132 -2.01 -2.61 -1.44
C PHE A 132 -2.22 -1.86 -0.11
N LEU A 133 -1.16 -1.55 0.64
CA LEU A 133 -1.29 -0.83 1.90
C LEU A 133 -1.86 0.58 1.71
N ILE A 134 -1.48 1.29 0.64
CA ILE A 134 -2.07 2.61 0.31
C ILE A 134 -3.58 2.47 0.09
N SER A 135 -4.02 1.50 -0.70
CA SER A 135 -5.45 1.26 -0.93
C SER A 135 -6.17 0.91 0.37
N PHE A 136 -5.57 0.08 1.22
CA PHE A 136 -6.16 -0.30 2.51
C PHE A 136 -6.29 0.89 3.48
N LEU A 137 -5.25 1.73 3.60
CA LEU A 137 -5.27 2.90 4.47
C LEU A 137 -6.20 4.01 3.94
N GLY A 138 -6.34 4.10 2.61
CA GLY A 138 -7.24 5.04 1.95
C GLY A 138 -8.70 4.61 1.92
N ASP A 139 -9.01 3.37 2.33
CA ASP A 139 -10.39 2.89 2.42
C ASP A 139 -11.13 3.57 3.58
N THR A 140 -11.79 4.68 3.25
CA THR A 140 -12.65 5.39 4.18
C THR A 140 -14.10 4.89 4.17
N ALA A 141 -14.41 3.85 3.38
CA ALA A 141 -15.75 3.28 3.38
C ALA A 141 -16.09 2.75 4.78
N MET A 142 -17.33 3.05 5.19
CA MET A 142 -17.69 3.62 6.51
C MET A 142 -17.30 2.89 7.80
N HIS A 143 -16.63 1.74 7.79
CA HIS A 143 -16.27 1.03 9.03
C HIS A 143 -14.91 0.34 9.00
N LEU A 144 -14.24 0.23 7.84
CA LEU A 144 -13.00 -0.55 7.70
C LEU A 144 -11.73 0.20 8.08
N GLN A 145 -11.86 1.36 8.72
CA GLN A 145 -10.74 2.10 9.25
C GLN A 145 -9.84 1.16 10.07
N PRO A 146 -8.53 1.12 9.75
CA PRO A 146 -7.57 0.37 10.53
C PRO A 146 -7.75 0.68 12.02
N THR A 147 -7.94 -0.35 12.83
CA THR A 147 -7.86 -0.18 14.29
C THR A 147 -6.45 0.27 14.64
N LYS A 148 -6.30 0.93 15.79
CA LYS A 148 -4.98 1.34 16.29
C LYS A 148 -3.96 0.20 16.30
N THR A 149 -4.41 -1.04 16.59
CA THR A 149 -3.57 -2.24 16.57
C THR A 149 -3.09 -2.60 15.17
N ILE A 150 -3.99 -2.60 14.17
CA ILE A 150 -3.62 -2.88 12.78
C ILE A 150 -2.72 -1.77 12.22
N LEU A 151 -2.99 -0.52 12.58
CA LEU A 151 -2.15 0.60 12.16
C LEU A 151 -0.71 0.46 12.69
N ILE A 152 -0.53 0.04 13.94
CA ILE A 152 0.82 -0.24 14.49
C ILE A 152 1.51 -1.36 13.70
N ASP A 153 0.81 -2.45 13.39
CA ASP A 153 1.38 -3.54 12.58
C ASP A 153 1.77 -3.07 11.16
N VAL A 154 0.99 -2.17 10.56
CA VAL A 154 1.32 -1.54 9.27
C VAL A 154 2.56 -0.66 9.42
N GLU A 155 2.61 0.20 10.43
CA GLU A 155 3.76 1.07 10.70
C GLU A 155 5.04 0.28 10.90
N ASP A 156 4.99 -0.84 11.65
CA ASP A 156 6.14 -1.70 11.89
C ASP A 156 6.71 -2.27 10.57
N VAL A 157 5.86 -2.83 9.70
CA VAL A 157 6.29 -3.34 8.39
C VAL A 157 6.83 -2.21 7.51
N VAL A 158 6.15 -1.07 7.47
CA VAL A 158 6.55 0.08 6.65
C VAL A 158 7.87 0.69 7.15
N ASN A 159 8.13 0.70 8.45
CA ASN A 159 9.41 1.09 9.04
C ASN A 159 10.54 0.16 8.59
N GLU A 160 10.28 -1.14 8.48
CA GLU A 160 11.27 -2.07 7.95
C GLU A 160 11.54 -1.85 6.47
N VAL A 161 10.50 -1.57 5.66
CA VAL A 161 10.69 -1.16 4.25
C VAL A 161 11.52 0.12 4.19
N GLY A 162 11.21 1.12 5.02
CA GLY A 162 11.95 2.37 5.11
C GLY A 162 13.41 2.13 5.48
N SER A 163 13.68 1.32 6.50
CA SER A 163 15.04 0.94 6.90
C SER A 163 15.80 0.20 5.80
N PHE A 164 15.13 -0.68 5.05
CA PHE A 164 15.72 -1.37 3.90
C PHE A 164 16.09 -0.39 2.79
N LEU A 165 15.16 0.50 2.39
CA LEU A 165 15.39 1.49 1.33
C LEU A 165 16.41 2.55 1.73
N HIS A 166 16.46 2.94 3.00
CA HIS A 166 17.52 3.78 3.57
C HIS A 166 18.89 3.13 3.39
N SER A 167 19.01 1.87 3.79
CA SER A 167 20.27 1.13 3.69
C SER A 167 20.69 0.95 2.23
N PHE A 168 19.73 0.69 1.33
CA PHE A 168 19.97 0.62 -0.11
C PHE A 168 20.46 1.95 -0.69
N LEU A 169 19.80 3.07 -0.34
CA LEU A 169 20.20 4.41 -0.76
C LEU A 169 21.60 4.75 -0.27
N LEU A 170 21.91 4.44 0.99
CA LEU A 170 23.24 4.68 1.56
C LEU A 170 24.30 3.85 0.84
N THR A 171 24.00 2.60 0.50
CA THR A 171 24.89 1.74 -0.31
C THR A 171 25.16 2.36 -1.67
N VAL A 172 24.14 2.92 -2.33
CA VAL A 172 24.28 3.66 -3.59
C VAL A 172 25.19 4.89 -3.42
N VAL A 173 24.99 5.69 -2.37
CA VAL A 173 25.80 6.87 -2.05
C VAL A 173 27.27 6.48 -1.88
N VAL A 174 27.53 5.48 -1.04
CA VAL A 174 28.89 4.95 -0.78
C VAL A 174 29.52 4.43 -2.06
N PHE A 175 28.78 3.68 -2.88
CA PHE A 175 29.29 3.17 -4.14
C PHE A 175 29.71 4.29 -5.11
N ILE A 176 28.90 5.35 -5.20
CA ILE A 176 29.22 6.50 -6.05
C ILE A 176 30.51 7.19 -5.55
N LEU A 177 30.65 7.38 -4.23
CA LEU A 177 31.85 7.95 -3.62
C LEU A 177 33.09 7.11 -3.93
N ILE A 178 33.03 5.80 -3.65
CA ILE A 178 34.12 4.87 -3.92
C ILE A 178 34.53 4.92 -5.40
N SER A 179 33.56 4.85 -6.31
CA SER A 179 33.80 4.84 -7.75
C SER A 179 34.57 6.09 -8.19
N LYS A 180 34.27 7.23 -7.57
CA LYS A 180 35.00 8.47 -7.81
C LYS A 180 36.40 8.45 -7.20
N VAL A 181 36.55 7.98 -5.97
CA VAL A 181 37.87 7.85 -5.30
C VAL A 181 38.80 6.96 -6.13
N LYS A 182 38.30 5.85 -6.68
CA LYS A 182 39.06 4.97 -7.58
C LYS A 182 39.60 5.71 -8.82
N VAL A 183 38.80 6.58 -9.43
CA VAL A 183 39.25 7.42 -10.56
C VAL A 183 40.34 8.41 -10.14
N ILE A 184 40.31 8.92 -8.90
CA ILE A 184 41.36 9.81 -8.40
C ILE A 184 42.64 9.03 -8.14
N TYR A 185 42.54 7.88 -7.47
CA TYR A 185 43.68 7.03 -7.12
C TYR A 185 44.46 6.58 -8.36
N THR A 186 43.76 6.22 -9.44
CA THR A 186 44.39 5.85 -10.71
C THR A 186 45.12 7.03 -11.40
N ARG A 187 44.75 8.27 -11.07
CA ARG A 187 45.40 9.49 -11.60
C ARG A 187 46.51 10.04 -10.71
N MET A 188 46.53 9.70 -9.42
CA MET A 188 47.49 10.20 -8.43
C MET A 188 47.94 9.09 -7.48
N PRO A 189 49.02 8.36 -7.82
CA PRO A 189 49.48 7.21 -7.04
C PRO A 189 50.23 7.59 -5.74
N ASP A 190 50.17 8.85 -5.28
CA ASP A 190 50.96 9.31 -4.14
C ASP A 190 50.48 8.71 -2.80
N LEU A 191 51.42 8.38 -1.91
CA LEU A 191 51.19 7.51 -0.75
C LEU A 191 50.43 8.17 0.41
N GLU A 192 50.49 9.49 0.57
CA GLU A 192 49.84 10.18 1.69
C GLU A 192 48.31 10.10 1.63
N VAL A 193 47.76 10.27 0.42
CA VAL A 193 46.31 10.13 0.16
C VAL A 193 45.82 8.75 0.60
N ARG A 194 46.63 7.71 0.42
CA ARG A 194 46.25 6.32 0.75
C ARG A 194 45.97 6.09 2.24
N SER A 195 46.68 6.77 3.13
CA SER A 195 46.54 6.58 4.58
C SER A 195 45.28 7.23 5.14
N LEU A 196 44.95 8.42 4.61
CA LEU A 196 43.87 9.26 5.11
C LEU A 196 42.48 8.72 4.72
N PHE A 197 42.38 8.09 3.55
CA PHE A 197 41.19 7.35 3.15
C PHE A 197 40.99 6.03 3.91
N HIS A 198 41.97 5.54 4.68
CA HIS A 198 41.85 4.24 5.33
C HIS A 198 41.10 4.29 6.66
N SER A 199 41.39 5.25 7.54
CA SER A 199 40.81 5.29 8.89
C SER A 199 39.37 5.78 8.89
N ASP A 200 39.11 6.92 8.26
CA ASP A 200 37.82 7.62 8.39
C ASP A 200 36.74 6.92 7.54
N PHE A 201 37.14 6.35 6.41
CA PHE A 201 36.25 5.59 5.54
C PHE A 201 35.86 4.24 6.14
N ILE A 202 36.78 3.53 6.80
CA ILE A 202 36.45 2.24 7.44
C ILE A 202 35.46 2.45 8.58
N HIS A 203 35.67 3.46 9.43
CA HIS A 203 34.72 3.77 10.49
C HIS A 203 33.33 4.13 9.95
N PHE A 204 33.25 4.86 8.84
CA PHE A 204 31.97 5.12 8.19
C PHE A 204 31.28 3.84 7.68
N LEU A 205 32.04 2.91 7.12
CA LEU A 205 31.50 1.64 6.62
C LEU A 205 31.04 0.69 7.75
N GLU A 206 31.69 0.75 8.91
CA GLU A 206 31.30 0.00 10.11
C GLU A 206 29.90 0.38 10.60
N ASP A 207 29.47 1.62 10.37
CA ASP A 207 28.14 2.10 10.75
C ASP A 207 27.02 1.69 9.78
N ILE A 208 27.35 1.04 8.64
CA ILE A 208 26.36 0.60 7.66
C ILE A 208 26.07 -0.90 7.86
N PRO A 209 24.89 -1.29 8.39
CA PRO A 209 24.60 -2.66 8.77
C PRO A 209 24.72 -3.68 7.62
N LEU A 210 24.46 -3.25 6.39
CA LEU A 210 24.57 -4.08 5.18
C LEU A 210 26.01 -4.31 4.70
N LEU A 211 26.99 -3.52 5.15
CA LEU A 211 28.39 -3.61 4.71
C LEU A 211 29.30 -4.40 5.68
N THR A 212 28.92 -4.50 6.95
CA THR A 212 29.83 -4.90 8.03
C THR A 212 30.41 -6.31 7.95
N THR A 213 29.65 -7.35 7.63
CA THR A 213 30.14 -8.73 7.88
C THR A 213 31.21 -9.24 6.91
N LYS A 214 31.22 -8.79 5.64
CA LYS A 214 32.22 -9.24 4.65
C LYS A 214 33.30 -8.19 4.37
N LEU A 215 32.97 -6.90 4.44
CA LEU A 215 33.92 -5.81 4.21
C LEU A 215 35.01 -5.74 5.30
N ILE A 216 34.66 -6.09 6.54
CA ILE A 216 35.59 -6.21 7.68
C ILE A 216 36.58 -7.38 7.47
N ALA A 217 36.25 -8.38 6.65
CA ALA A 217 37.15 -9.48 6.36
C ALA A 217 38.19 -9.14 5.26
N THR A 218 37.92 -8.13 4.42
CA THR A 218 38.74 -7.72 3.26
C THR A 218 39.47 -6.40 3.51
N ILE A 219 40.19 -6.30 4.63
CA ILE A 219 41.00 -5.11 5.02
C ILE A 219 42.32 -5.05 4.21
N ASP A 220 42.23 -5.04 2.89
CA ASP A 220 43.27 -4.44 2.04
C ASP A 220 42.57 -3.50 1.08
N ILE A 221 42.73 -2.18 1.26
CA ILE A 221 42.12 -1.16 0.38
C ILE A 221 42.51 -1.38 -1.07
N LYS A 222 43.68 -1.97 -1.35
CA LYS A 222 44.10 -2.25 -2.71
C LYS A 222 43.30 -3.41 -3.31
N ALA A 223 42.97 -4.42 -2.48
CA ALA A 223 42.01 -5.46 -2.84
C ALA A 223 40.61 -4.87 -2.98
N LEU A 224 40.16 -4.04 -2.04
CA LEU A 224 38.88 -3.33 -2.07
C LEU A 224 38.74 -2.45 -3.32
N LEU A 225 39.71 -1.61 -3.68
CA LEU A 225 39.67 -0.76 -4.87
C LEU A 225 39.72 -1.57 -6.19
N ASN A 226 40.33 -2.76 -6.18
CA ASN A 226 40.26 -3.69 -7.31
C ASN A 226 38.91 -4.44 -7.35
N GLU A 227 38.38 -4.83 -6.20
CA GLU A 227 37.07 -5.46 -5.96
C GLU A 227 35.91 -4.47 -5.96
N THR A 228 36.09 -3.16 -6.08
CA THR A 228 34.96 -2.22 -5.99
C THR A 228 34.14 -2.16 -7.27
N GLY A 229 34.71 -2.61 -8.40
CA GLY A 229 33.89 -3.05 -9.53
C GLY A 229 33.08 -4.31 -9.16
N SER A 230 33.70 -5.20 -8.37
CA SER A 230 33.08 -6.40 -7.80
C SER A 230 32.13 -6.12 -6.61
N LEU A 231 32.09 -4.94 -5.96
CA LEU A 231 31.28 -4.73 -4.74
C LEU A 231 29.85 -4.37 -5.08
N LEU A 232 29.64 -3.50 -6.08
CA LEU A 232 28.28 -3.36 -6.63
C LEU A 232 27.89 -4.64 -7.36
N ASP A 233 28.81 -5.31 -8.07
CA ASP A 233 28.56 -6.67 -8.56
C ASP A 233 28.29 -7.66 -7.40
N PHE A 234 28.86 -7.50 -6.21
CA PHE A 234 28.64 -8.43 -5.11
C PHE A 234 27.32 -8.17 -4.39
N PHE A 235 26.95 -6.90 -4.22
CA PHE A 235 25.68 -6.49 -3.66
C PHE A 235 24.51 -6.67 -4.63
N ILE A 236 24.75 -6.57 -5.95
CA ILE A 236 23.71 -6.45 -6.97
C ILE A 236 23.88 -7.44 -8.15
N PHE A 237 25.11 -7.75 -8.60
CA PHE A 237 25.39 -8.58 -9.80
C PHE A 237 26.33 -9.78 -9.56
N THR A 238 26.03 -10.69 -8.65
CA THR A 238 26.76 -11.97 -8.60
C THR A 238 26.39 -12.76 -9.85
N LYS A 239 27.01 -12.42 -10.98
CA LYS A 239 26.69 -12.96 -12.30
C LYS A 239 27.57 -14.14 -12.65
N ASN A 240 28.64 -14.45 -11.91
CA ASN A 240 29.54 -15.54 -12.30
C ASN A 240 29.78 -16.58 -11.21
N ASP A 241 29.67 -17.82 -11.69
CA ASP A 241 30.10 -19.11 -11.16
C ASP A 241 29.20 -19.83 -10.16
N GLN A 242 28.22 -20.56 -10.72
CA GLN A 242 27.74 -21.93 -10.41
C GLN A 242 27.43 -22.35 -8.97
N VAL A 243 27.61 -21.49 -7.97
CA VAL A 243 27.22 -21.77 -6.60
C VAL A 243 25.96 -20.96 -6.33
N THR A 244 24.90 -21.68 -5.98
CA THR A 244 23.63 -21.17 -5.44
C THR A 244 23.85 -20.44 -4.11
N GLU A 245 24.64 -19.37 -4.09
CA GLU A 245 24.63 -18.39 -3.02
C GLU A 245 23.51 -17.39 -3.31
N THR A 246 22.50 -17.44 -2.45
CA THR A 246 21.40 -16.48 -2.38
C THR A 246 22.00 -15.07 -2.29
N GLY A 247 21.53 -14.16 -3.16
CA GLY A 247 22.11 -12.83 -3.27
C GLY A 247 21.94 -12.08 -1.95
N MET A 248 22.88 -11.20 -1.62
CA MET A 248 22.85 -10.48 -0.34
C MET A 248 21.57 -9.63 -0.16
N LEU A 249 20.94 -9.21 -1.26
CA LEU A 249 19.65 -8.51 -1.27
C LEU A 249 18.43 -9.44 -1.34
N ASP A 250 18.59 -10.69 -1.81
CA ASP A 250 17.47 -11.63 -1.96
C ASP A 250 16.90 -11.99 -0.59
N LEU A 251 17.77 -12.27 0.41
CA LEU A 251 17.35 -12.68 1.75
C LEU A 251 16.57 -11.57 2.49
N PRO A 252 17.11 -10.34 2.67
CA PRO A 252 16.40 -9.31 3.41
C PRO A 252 15.07 -8.92 2.74
N LEU A 253 15.03 -8.90 1.41
CA LEU A 253 13.82 -8.55 0.66
C LEU A 253 12.78 -9.68 0.72
N SER A 254 13.22 -10.94 0.71
CA SER A 254 12.31 -12.09 0.90
C SER A 254 11.76 -12.14 2.33
N ASP A 255 12.59 -11.89 3.33
CA ASP A 255 12.17 -11.80 4.74
C ASP A 255 11.14 -10.66 4.93
N LEU A 256 11.36 -9.52 4.26
CA LEU A 256 10.42 -8.39 4.26
C LEU A 256 9.08 -8.77 3.62
N LEU A 257 9.11 -9.42 2.44
CA LEU A 257 7.89 -9.89 1.77
C LEU A 257 7.13 -10.93 2.61
N ALA A 258 7.83 -11.79 3.35
CA ALA A 258 7.19 -12.73 4.28
C ALA A 258 6.43 -12.02 5.42
N LYS A 259 6.92 -10.85 5.87
CA LYS A 259 6.22 -10.02 6.86
C LYS A 259 4.96 -9.37 6.29
N PHE A 260 4.96 -9.01 5.00
CA PHE A 260 3.74 -8.59 4.31
C PHE A 260 2.68 -9.69 4.27
N GLU A 261 3.04 -10.95 4.06
CA GLU A 261 2.07 -12.06 4.14
C GLU A 261 1.44 -12.15 5.53
N THR A 262 2.27 -12.01 6.57
CA THR A 262 1.78 -11.98 7.96
C THR A 262 0.85 -10.79 8.20
N LEU A 263 1.21 -9.59 7.75
CA LEU A 263 0.35 -8.40 7.86
C LEU A 263 -0.97 -8.56 7.10
N LYS A 264 -0.92 -9.11 5.88
CA LYS A 264 -2.09 -9.39 5.04
C LYS A 264 -3.09 -10.32 5.73
N THR A 265 -2.61 -11.37 6.40
CA THR A 265 -3.50 -12.25 7.19
C THR A 265 -4.20 -11.52 8.33
N LYS A 266 -3.48 -10.67 9.07
CA LYS A 266 -4.08 -9.82 10.12
C LYS A 266 -5.08 -8.82 9.57
N ILE A 267 -4.78 -8.14 8.46
CA ILE A 267 -5.71 -7.22 7.79
C ILE A 267 -6.97 -7.97 7.34
N LYS A 268 -6.81 -9.16 6.75
CA LYS A 268 -7.95 -9.99 6.34
C LYS A 268 -8.84 -10.35 7.53
N GLU A 269 -8.27 -10.78 8.64
CA GLU A 269 -9.00 -11.08 9.87
C GLU A 269 -9.72 -9.85 10.44
N HIS A 270 -9.05 -8.70 10.45
CA HIS A 270 -9.64 -7.41 10.83
C HIS A 270 -10.84 -7.06 9.95
N CYS A 271 -10.69 -7.13 8.63
CA CYS A 271 -11.77 -6.82 7.70
C CYS A 271 -12.97 -7.76 7.86
N ILE A 272 -12.75 -9.06 8.10
CA ILE A 272 -13.83 -10.02 8.36
C ILE A 272 -14.54 -9.73 9.69
N THR A 273 -13.78 -9.32 10.70
CA THR A 273 -14.32 -9.03 12.03
C THR A 273 -15.15 -7.75 12.02
N VAL A 274 -14.62 -6.70 11.40
CA VAL A 274 -15.30 -5.40 11.27
C VAL A 274 -16.51 -5.49 10.35
N SER A 275 -16.47 -6.29 9.27
CA SER A 275 -17.62 -6.44 8.37
C SER A 275 -18.86 -7.04 9.04
N LYS A 276 -18.69 -7.68 10.20
CA LYS A 276 -19.78 -8.25 11.01
C LYS A 276 -20.35 -7.25 12.02
N MET A 277 -19.72 -6.09 12.21
CA MET A 277 -20.23 -5.07 13.11
C MET A 277 -21.40 -4.32 12.46
N PRO A 278 -22.45 -3.96 13.22
CA PRO A 278 -23.56 -3.18 12.71
C PRO A 278 -23.06 -1.82 12.19
N SER A 279 -23.50 -1.45 10.98
CA SER A 279 -23.12 -0.19 10.34
C SER A 279 -23.89 0.98 10.97
N ASP A 280 -23.27 1.69 11.91
CA ASP A 280 -24.01 2.58 12.82
C ASP A 280 -24.37 3.98 12.27
N THR A 281 -23.89 4.40 11.11
CA THR A 281 -24.19 5.77 10.64
C THR A 281 -24.19 5.87 9.13
N ILE A 282 -25.36 5.93 8.51
CA ILE A 282 -25.50 6.35 7.10
C ILE A 282 -26.26 7.70 7.06
N PRO A 283 -25.79 8.69 6.28
CA PRO A 283 -26.48 9.95 6.11
C PRO A 283 -27.86 9.69 5.50
N LYS A 284 -28.91 10.11 6.20
CA LYS A 284 -30.28 10.10 5.66
C LYS A 284 -30.37 11.09 4.49
N THR A 285 -30.09 10.64 3.28
CA THR A 285 -30.40 11.38 2.07
C THR A 285 -31.90 11.27 1.80
N GLY A 286 -32.56 12.42 1.63
CA GLY A 286 -34.02 12.53 1.58
C GLY A 286 -34.71 12.00 0.32
N VAL A 287 -33.95 11.37 -0.60
CA VAL A 287 -34.50 10.74 -1.80
C VAL A 287 -33.83 9.37 -1.97
N VAL A 288 -34.63 8.32 -1.85
CA VAL A 288 -34.19 6.94 -2.07
C VAL A 288 -34.36 6.64 -3.56
N SER A 289 -33.27 6.76 -4.33
CA SER A 289 -33.25 6.40 -5.75
C SER A 289 -32.45 5.12 -5.95
N LEU A 290 -33.03 4.15 -6.69
CA LEU A 290 -32.37 2.90 -7.09
C LEU A 290 -31.52 3.06 -8.35
N PHE A 291 -31.48 4.25 -8.96
CA PHE A 291 -30.69 4.51 -10.16
C PHE A 291 -29.22 4.10 -10.04
N ILE A 292 -28.66 4.20 -8.83
CA ILE A 292 -27.28 3.78 -8.58
C ILE A 292 -27.08 2.27 -8.75
N VAL A 293 -28.08 1.45 -8.43
CA VAL A 293 -28.01 -0.01 -8.60
C VAL A 293 -27.88 -0.35 -10.08
N ASP A 294 -28.71 0.28 -10.93
CA ASP A 294 -28.65 0.08 -12.39
C ASP A 294 -27.32 0.55 -12.97
N SER A 295 -26.84 1.74 -12.56
CA SER A 295 -25.54 2.27 -13.01
C SER A 295 -24.38 1.33 -12.68
N VAL A 296 -24.36 0.78 -11.46
CA VAL A 296 -23.29 -0.14 -11.02
C VAL A 296 -23.36 -1.47 -11.75
N ILE A 297 -24.56 -1.97 -12.07
CA ILE A 297 -24.72 -3.18 -12.89
C ILE A 297 -24.13 -2.96 -14.28
N ASP A 298 -24.43 -1.81 -14.91
CA ASP A 298 -23.87 -1.46 -16.22
C ASP A 298 -22.33 -1.33 -16.17
N ASP A 299 -21.79 -0.66 -15.15
CA ASP A 299 -20.33 -0.52 -14.96
C ASP A 299 -19.64 -1.89 -14.76
N LEU A 300 -20.26 -2.79 -13.98
CA LEU A 300 -19.76 -4.15 -13.78
C LEU A 300 -19.80 -4.96 -15.08
N MET A 301 -20.86 -4.82 -15.88
CA MET A 301 -20.98 -5.48 -17.18
C MET A 301 -19.86 -5.02 -18.13
N ASP A 302 -19.60 -3.72 -18.20
CA ASP A 302 -18.50 -3.16 -18.98
C ASP A 302 -17.15 -3.69 -18.50
N LEU A 303 -16.95 -3.76 -17.18
CA LEU A 303 -15.73 -4.32 -16.58
C LEU A 303 -15.51 -5.79 -16.96
N ILE A 304 -16.55 -6.62 -16.89
CA ILE A 304 -16.52 -8.05 -17.28
C ILE A 304 -16.19 -8.18 -18.78
N ASN A 305 -16.80 -7.34 -19.61
CA ASN A 305 -16.62 -7.39 -21.07
C ASN A 305 -15.23 -6.90 -21.52
N ASN A 306 -14.62 -5.96 -20.79
CA ASN A 306 -13.33 -5.39 -21.12
C ASN A 306 -12.14 -6.36 -20.94
N LYS A 307 -12.34 -7.52 -20.28
CA LYS A 307 -11.32 -8.59 -20.11
C LYS A 307 -9.93 -8.07 -19.75
N SER A 308 -9.85 -7.13 -18.80
CA SER A 308 -8.55 -6.62 -18.36
C SER A 308 -7.74 -7.75 -17.70
N ASP A 309 -6.50 -7.95 -18.13
CA ASP A 309 -5.58 -8.92 -17.54
C ASP A 309 -5.41 -8.72 -16.03
N SER A 310 -5.63 -7.49 -15.54
CA SER A 310 -5.52 -7.14 -14.12
C SER A 310 -6.59 -7.79 -13.25
N ILE A 311 -7.77 -8.15 -13.76
CA ILE A 311 -8.88 -8.67 -12.92
C ILE A 311 -9.14 -10.16 -13.11
N VAL A 312 -8.35 -10.85 -13.94
CA VAL A 312 -8.56 -12.26 -14.32
C VAL A 312 -8.73 -13.16 -13.10
N VAL A 313 -7.96 -12.92 -12.03
CA VAL A 313 -8.00 -13.72 -10.80
C VAL A 313 -9.32 -13.58 -10.03
N VAL A 314 -10.00 -12.44 -10.12
CA VAL A 314 -11.25 -12.14 -9.41
C VAL A 314 -12.46 -12.08 -10.33
N ASN A 315 -12.31 -12.43 -11.60
CA ASN A 315 -13.35 -12.28 -12.61
C ASN A 315 -14.63 -13.05 -12.25
N ASP A 316 -14.50 -14.29 -11.77
CA ASP A 316 -15.64 -15.10 -11.36
C ASP A 316 -16.42 -14.45 -10.19
N GLN A 317 -15.71 -13.77 -9.28
CA GLN A 317 -16.32 -13.05 -8.17
C GLN A 317 -17.03 -11.78 -8.66
N ILE A 318 -16.47 -11.08 -9.64
CA ILE A 318 -17.10 -9.89 -10.27
C ILE A 318 -18.39 -10.31 -11.01
N VAL A 319 -18.35 -11.42 -11.77
CA VAL A 319 -19.54 -11.98 -12.42
C VAL A 319 -20.60 -12.35 -11.40
N THR A 320 -20.22 -13.05 -10.33
CA THR A 320 -21.14 -13.41 -9.24
C THR A 320 -21.75 -12.16 -8.61
N LEU A 321 -20.94 -11.13 -8.34
CA LEU A 321 -21.40 -9.87 -7.77
C LEU A 321 -22.40 -9.16 -8.69
N HIS A 322 -22.14 -9.12 -9.99
CA HIS A 322 -23.04 -8.56 -10.98
C HIS A 322 -24.39 -9.30 -11.00
N GLU A 323 -24.38 -10.63 -11.03
CA GLU A 323 -25.59 -11.46 -11.01
C GLU A 323 -26.43 -11.22 -9.74
N GLU A 324 -25.79 -11.22 -8.57
CA GLU A 324 -26.45 -10.98 -7.29
C GLU A 324 -27.03 -9.57 -7.19
N LEU A 325 -26.30 -8.55 -7.68
CA LEU A 325 -26.78 -7.17 -7.68
C LEU A 325 -27.97 -6.98 -8.63
N MET A 326 -27.96 -7.63 -9.80
CA MET A 326 -29.09 -7.65 -10.73
C MET A 326 -30.33 -8.34 -10.13
N LEU A 327 -30.15 -9.46 -9.44
CA LEU A 327 -31.22 -10.14 -8.70
C LEU A 327 -31.78 -9.26 -7.58
N LEU A 328 -30.90 -8.55 -6.88
CA LEU A 328 -31.29 -7.61 -5.83
C LEU A 328 -32.13 -6.46 -6.41
N GLY A 329 -31.64 -5.78 -7.47
CA GLY A 329 -32.32 -4.64 -8.10
C GLY A 329 -33.72 -4.99 -8.62
N SER A 330 -33.86 -6.14 -9.28
CA SER A 330 -35.18 -6.62 -9.73
C SER A 330 -36.13 -6.90 -8.56
N SER A 331 -35.64 -7.56 -7.50
CA SER A 331 -36.45 -7.92 -6.33
C SER A 331 -36.93 -6.70 -5.54
N ILE A 332 -36.15 -5.64 -5.48
CA ILE A 332 -36.52 -4.42 -4.75
C ILE A 332 -37.49 -3.57 -5.56
N THR A 333 -37.34 -3.53 -6.89
CA THR A 333 -38.27 -2.78 -7.76
C THR A 333 -39.71 -3.24 -7.55
N ASP A 334 -39.92 -4.55 -7.36
CA ASP A 334 -41.23 -5.13 -7.02
C ASP A 334 -41.82 -4.61 -5.69
N ILE A 335 -40.96 -4.35 -4.70
CA ILE A 335 -41.34 -3.98 -3.32
C ILE A 335 -41.47 -2.45 -3.18
N ALA A 336 -40.63 -1.68 -3.86
CA ALA A 336 -40.61 -0.22 -3.83
C ALA A 336 -41.95 0.40 -4.24
N LEU A 337 -42.71 -0.27 -5.11
CA LEU A 337 -44.04 0.14 -5.54
C LEU A 337 -45.11 0.13 -4.43
N GLN A 338 -44.81 -0.49 -3.29
CA GLN A 338 -45.79 -0.73 -2.23
C GLN A 338 -45.73 0.30 -1.08
N HIS A 339 -44.73 1.20 -1.06
CA HIS A 339 -44.62 2.38 -0.19
C HIS A 339 -44.81 2.17 1.34
N GLU A 340 -44.43 1.01 1.87
CA GLU A 340 -44.40 0.77 3.32
C GLU A 340 -43.04 1.17 3.93
N ALA A 341 -43.02 1.60 5.20
CA ALA A 341 -41.79 2.09 5.86
C ALA A 341 -40.68 1.03 5.94
N GLU A 342 -41.05 -0.24 6.15
CA GLU A 342 -40.10 -1.36 6.17
C GLU A 342 -39.50 -1.63 4.78
N HIS A 343 -40.24 -1.32 3.71
CA HIS A 343 -39.76 -1.45 2.34
C HIS A 343 -38.73 -0.36 2.03
N GLU A 344 -38.98 0.86 2.51
CA GLU A 344 -38.05 1.99 2.36
C GLU A 344 -36.68 1.67 2.97
N GLU A 345 -36.64 1.00 4.13
CA GLU A 345 -35.38 0.58 4.75
C GLU A 345 -34.58 -0.39 3.87
N LEU A 346 -35.23 -1.41 3.28
CA LEU A 346 -34.55 -2.35 2.39
C LEU A 346 -34.07 -1.67 1.10
N VAL A 347 -34.84 -0.72 0.57
CA VAL A 347 -34.43 0.07 -0.61
C VAL A 347 -33.20 0.92 -0.26
N ILE A 348 -33.17 1.56 0.92
CA ILE A 348 -32.01 2.33 1.41
C ILE A 348 -30.77 1.42 1.52
N ARG A 349 -30.88 0.27 2.21
CA ARG A 349 -29.75 -0.67 2.35
C ARG A 349 -29.20 -1.13 1.01
N SER A 350 -30.08 -1.31 0.03
CA SER A 350 -29.71 -1.77 -1.31
C SER A 350 -29.06 -0.70 -2.18
N ARG A 351 -29.49 0.56 -2.00
CA ARG A 351 -28.78 1.71 -2.55
C ARG A 351 -27.39 1.84 -1.92
N ASP A 352 -27.30 1.68 -0.61
CA ASP A 352 -26.04 1.87 0.12
C ASP A 352 -25.02 0.77 -0.23
N ILE A 353 -25.45 -0.49 -0.40
CA ILE A 353 -24.55 -1.54 -0.88
C ILE A 353 -24.11 -1.30 -2.33
N ALA A 354 -24.96 -0.74 -3.19
CA ALA A 354 -24.55 -0.37 -4.55
C ALA A 354 -23.48 0.72 -4.56
N TYR A 355 -23.58 1.75 -3.70
CA TYR A 355 -22.49 2.71 -3.51
C TYR A 355 -21.21 2.05 -2.98
N GLU A 356 -21.31 1.08 -2.07
CA GLU A 356 -20.14 0.35 -1.58
C GLU A 356 -19.49 -0.48 -2.71
N VAL A 357 -20.28 -1.12 -3.57
CA VAL A 357 -19.81 -1.84 -4.75
C VAL A 357 -19.14 -0.89 -5.75
N GLU A 358 -19.80 0.21 -6.11
CA GLU A 358 -19.25 1.25 -6.99
C GLU A 358 -17.88 1.70 -6.47
N TYR A 359 -17.80 2.02 -5.19
CA TYR A 359 -16.57 2.44 -4.54
C TYR A 359 -15.49 1.36 -4.65
N VAL A 360 -15.77 0.11 -4.26
CA VAL A 360 -14.77 -0.97 -4.28
C VAL A 360 -14.26 -1.25 -5.70
N ILE A 361 -15.12 -1.19 -6.70
CA ILE A 361 -14.75 -1.41 -8.10
C ILE A 361 -13.95 -0.23 -8.66
N ASN A 362 -14.40 1.01 -8.43
CA ASN A 362 -13.80 2.23 -8.99
C ASN A 362 -12.55 2.69 -8.23
N SER A 363 -12.32 2.23 -7.01
CA SER A 363 -11.13 2.58 -6.21
C SER A 363 -9.82 1.99 -6.74
N LEU A 364 -9.81 1.45 -7.97
CA LEU A 364 -8.68 0.80 -8.64
C LEU A 364 -7.85 -0.07 -7.68
N PRO A 365 -8.45 -1.01 -6.93
CA PRO A 365 -7.67 -1.70 -5.94
C PRO A 365 -6.73 -2.69 -6.60
N HIS A 366 -5.61 -2.94 -5.93
CA HIS A 366 -4.81 -4.12 -6.17
C HIS A 366 -5.73 -5.37 -6.13
N VAL A 367 -5.56 -6.31 -7.07
CA VAL A 367 -6.38 -7.54 -7.24
C VAL A 367 -6.67 -8.26 -5.92
N TRP A 368 -5.71 -8.21 -5.01
CA TRP A 368 -5.79 -8.81 -3.69
C TRP A 368 -6.83 -8.14 -2.78
N TYR A 369 -6.96 -6.81 -2.82
CA TYR A 369 -8.00 -6.11 -2.09
C TYR A 369 -9.40 -6.44 -2.64
N LEU A 370 -9.56 -6.55 -3.96
CA LEU A 370 -10.81 -7.04 -4.57
C LEU A 370 -11.12 -8.46 -4.11
N SER A 371 -10.12 -9.35 -4.10
CA SER A 371 -10.25 -10.74 -3.62
C SER A 371 -10.74 -10.81 -2.16
N LEU A 372 -10.44 -9.78 -1.36
CA LEU A 372 -10.87 -9.67 0.02
C LEU A 372 -12.29 -9.09 0.14
N ARG A 373 -12.62 -8.04 -0.62
CA ARG A 373 -13.87 -7.27 -0.46
C ARG A 373 -15.05 -7.84 -1.24
N LEU A 374 -14.82 -8.41 -2.43
CA LEU A 374 -15.90 -8.94 -3.26
C LEU A 374 -16.72 -10.03 -2.55
N PRO A 375 -16.13 -11.03 -1.86
CA PRO A 375 -16.91 -12.01 -1.10
C PRO A 375 -17.80 -11.37 -0.03
N GLN A 376 -17.29 -10.36 0.67
CA GLN A 376 -18.05 -9.67 1.72
C GLN A 376 -19.24 -8.90 1.14
N LEU A 377 -19.08 -8.28 -0.03
CA LEU A 377 -20.17 -7.59 -0.72
C LEU A 377 -21.23 -8.57 -1.21
N ILE A 378 -20.82 -9.70 -1.79
CA ILE A 378 -21.73 -10.77 -2.21
C ILE A 378 -22.57 -11.28 -1.02
N ASP A 379 -21.91 -11.60 0.09
CA ASP A 379 -22.59 -12.08 1.31
C ASP A 379 -23.60 -11.03 1.83
N LYS A 380 -23.22 -9.75 1.85
CA LYS A 380 -24.12 -8.64 2.24
C LYS A 380 -25.34 -8.56 1.32
N ILE A 381 -25.15 -8.64 0.00
CA ILE A 381 -26.24 -8.62 -0.98
C ILE A 381 -27.19 -9.80 -0.78
N GLN A 382 -26.65 -11.01 -0.57
CA GLN A 382 -27.46 -12.21 -0.32
C GLN A 382 -28.29 -12.09 0.96
N LEU A 383 -27.73 -11.51 2.04
CA LEU A 383 -28.47 -11.23 3.27
C LEU A 383 -29.64 -10.28 3.02
N ILE A 384 -29.42 -9.18 2.29
CA ILE A 384 -30.49 -8.24 1.92
C ILE A 384 -31.55 -8.94 1.06
N MET A 385 -31.13 -9.76 0.09
CA MET A 385 -32.03 -10.52 -0.77
C MET A 385 -32.90 -11.50 0.04
N MET A 386 -32.35 -12.17 1.06
CA MET A 386 -33.15 -13.04 1.94
C MET A 386 -34.20 -12.25 2.73
N ALA A 387 -33.85 -11.06 3.23
CA ALA A 387 -34.80 -10.19 3.92
C ALA A 387 -35.93 -9.73 2.98
N VAL A 388 -35.58 -9.30 1.76
CA VAL A 388 -36.51 -8.94 0.67
C VAL A 388 -37.48 -10.08 0.36
N LYS A 389 -36.98 -11.32 0.21
CA LYS A 389 -37.82 -12.51 -0.03
C LYS A 389 -38.75 -12.83 1.15
N GLY A 390 -38.23 -12.75 2.38
CA GLY A 390 -39.03 -12.96 3.59
C GLY A 390 -40.21 -11.98 3.68
N MET A 391 -39.96 -10.72 3.35
CA MET A 391 -40.98 -9.67 3.32
C MET A 391 -42.03 -9.90 2.23
N LYS A 392 -41.61 -10.21 1.00
CA LYS A 392 -42.53 -10.52 -0.12
C LYS A 392 -43.50 -11.66 0.20
N ASN A 393 -43.01 -12.73 0.83
CA ASN A 393 -43.84 -13.87 1.23
C ASN A 393 -44.93 -13.48 2.24
N ASN A 394 -44.62 -12.59 3.19
CA ASN A 394 -45.61 -12.14 4.18
C ASN A 394 -46.75 -11.35 3.52
N ILE A 395 -46.44 -10.54 2.51
CA ILE A 395 -47.41 -9.73 1.77
C ILE A 395 -48.35 -10.62 0.94
N ASP A 396 -47.80 -11.63 0.26
CA ASP A 396 -48.60 -12.57 -0.52
C ASP A 396 -49.57 -13.37 0.36
N VAL A 397 -49.13 -13.80 1.54
CA VAL A 397 -49.99 -14.47 2.54
C VAL A 397 -51.10 -13.54 3.03
N ALA A 398 -50.77 -12.28 3.37
CA ALA A 398 -51.74 -11.29 3.81
C ALA A 398 -52.79 -11.02 2.71
N ARG A 399 -52.36 -10.88 1.46
CA ARG A 399 -53.25 -10.66 0.30
C ARG A 399 -54.18 -11.85 0.07
N MET A 400 -53.69 -13.10 0.19
CA MET A 400 -54.54 -14.29 0.08
C MET A 400 -55.58 -14.40 1.20
N SER A 401 -55.22 -14.02 2.44
CA SER A 401 -56.16 -14.05 3.57
C SER A 401 -57.36 -13.11 3.37
N ILE A 402 -57.12 -11.92 2.81
CA ILE A 402 -58.17 -10.92 2.54
C ILE A 402 -59.14 -11.40 1.44
N VAL A 403 -58.65 -12.12 0.43
CA VAL A 403 -59.49 -12.64 -0.67
C VAL A 403 -60.37 -13.82 -0.23
N SER A 404 -59.98 -14.54 0.82
CA SER A 404 -60.76 -15.68 1.35
C SER A 404 -61.92 -15.29 2.28
N LYS A 405 -61.98 -14.04 2.78
CA LYS A 405 -63.10 -13.56 3.58
C LYS A 405 -64.28 -13.16 2.68
N HIS A 406 -65.08 -14.16 2.33
CA HIS A 406 -66.43 -13.95 1.83
C HIS A 406 -67.29 -13.29 2.92
N PRO A 407 -68.27 -12.42 2.59
CA PRO A 407 -69.01 -11.63 3.56
C PRO A 407 -70.08 -12.50 4.26
N HIS A 408 -69.67 -13.36 5.18
CA HIS A 408 -70.54 -13.82 6.25
C HIS A 408 -69.73 -14.11 7.51
N ASP A 409 -70.16 -13.45 8.59
CA ASP A 409 -69.79 -13.60 9.99
C ASP A 409 -68.55 -12.85 10.47
N HIS A 410 -68.83 -11.64 10.98
CA HIS A 410 -68.00 -10.89 11.91
C HIS A 410 -67.78 -11.70 13.19
N VAL A 411 -66.56 -12.19 13.40
CA VAL A 411 -66.03 -12.49 14.74
C VAL A 411 -64.59 -11.96 14.80
N ASP A 412 -64.34 -11.04 15.72
CA ASP A 412 -63.03 -10.43 15.96
C ASP A 412 -62.03 -11.48 16.50
N PRO A 413 -60.85 -11.67 15.87
CA PRO A 413 -59.75 -12.37 16.51
C PRO A 413 -58.85 -11.37 17.25
N GLN A 414 -58.67 -11.62 18.54
CA GLN A 414 -57.65 -10.98 19.36
C GLN A 414 -56.25 -11.28 18.82
N SER A 415 -55.40 -10.26 18.83
CA SER A 415 -53.99 -10.30 18.43
C SER A 415 -53.12 -10.89 19.53
N GLU A 416 -52.36 -11.95 19.22
CA GLU A 416 -51.11 -12.28 19.90
C GLU A 416 -50.26 -13.12 18.95
N ASP A 417 -49.24 -12.51 18.35
CA ASP A 417 -47.87 -13.05 18.26
C ASP A 417 -46.98 -12.08 17.45
N LEU A 418 -45.84 -11.74 18.04
CA LEU A 418 -44.83 -10.87 17.42
C LEU A 418 -44.13 -11.66 16.28
N PRO A 419 -44.01 -11.10 15.06
CA PRO A 419 -43.44 -11.85 13.94
C PRO A 419 -41.94 -12.15 14.13
N PHE A 420 -41.57 -13.40 13.85
CA PHE A 420 -40.23 -14.01 13.88
C PHE A 420 -39.10 -13.13 13.29
N TRP A 421 -39.41 -12.32 12.27
CA TRP A 421 -38.46 -11.44 11.60
C TRP A 421 -37.92 -10.32 12.48
N LYS A 422 -38.65 -9.86 13.51
CA LYS A 422 -38.09 -8.91 14.49
C LYS A 422 -36.89 -9.49 15.23
N THR A 423 -36.83 -10.82 15.41
CA THR A 423 -35.67 -11.52 16.00
C THR A 423 -34.48 -11.53 15.05
N LEU A 424 -34.72 -11.76 13.75
CA LEU A 424 -33.69 -11.68 12.70
C LEU A 424 -33.18 -10.24 12.49
N LEU A 425 -34.06 -9.25 12.70
CA LEU A 425 -33.72 -7.83 12.69
C LEU A 425 -32.86 -7.44 13.90
N TRP A 426 -33.09 -8.07 15.07
CA TRP A 426 -32.30 -7.88 16.29
C TRP A 426 -30.89 -8.48 16.19
N ASP A 427 -30.74 -9.66 15.58
CA ASP A 427 -29.42 -10.27 15.33
C ASP A 427 -28.60 -9.55 14.24
N LEU A 428 -29.20 -8.59 13.52
CA LEU A 428 -28.55 -7.75 12.51
C LEU A 428 -28.24 -6.33 12.99
N THR A 429 -28.68 -5.96 14.20
CA THR A 429 -28.47 -4.62 14.81
C THR A 429 -27.60 -4.64 16.07
N MET A 430 -27.17 -5.82 16.53
CA MET A 430 -26.06 -6.03 17.48
C MET A 430 -24.91 -6.74 16.77
#